data_AF-A0ABD1RWT0-F1
#
_entry.id   AF-A0ABD1RWT0-F1
#
_cell.length_a   1.000
_cell.length_b   1.000
_cell.length_c   1.000
_cell.angle_alpha   90.00
_cell.angle_beta   90.00
_cell.angle_gamma   90.00
#
_symmetry.space_group_name_H-M   'P 1'
#
loop_
_entity.id
_entity.type
_entity.pdbx_description
1 polymer ?
#
loop_
_entity_poly.entity_id
_entity_poly.type
_entity_poly.pdbx_seq_one_letter_code
_entity_poly.pdbx_strand_id
1 'polypeptide(L)'
;MESKGNNSKEEVEDHCISADEDEYSIFKRTIACHALYPILVESHLNCLKLCLGDNEDIDSVAADIKLNSSVANQPDLDQFMEAYCMTLNKLREAMEEPQQESIAFIKNMHSQLAELMEIPSSTALSQEVIDIKHISGSIDKEKKN
;
A
#
# COMPACT_ATOMS: atom_id res chain seq x y z
N MET A 1 27.77 -26.45 52.75
CA MET A 1 29.19 -26.18 52.46
C MET A 1 29.56 -27.11 51.32
N GLU A 2 29.92 -26.70 50.12
CA GLU A 2 30.27 -25.40 49.54
C GLU A 2 29.99 -25.46 48.03
N SER A 3 29.72 -24.29 47.46
CA SER A 3 29.52 -23.99 46.05
C SER A 3 30.73 -24.28 45.17
N LYS A 4 30.47 -24.53 43.88
CA LYS A 4 31.23 -24.13 42.66
C LYS A 4 30.38 -24.60 41.47
N GLY A 5 29.73 -23.77 40.66
CA GLY A 5 30.10 -22.44 40.18
C GLY A 5 31.08 -22.57 39.02
N ASN A 6 30.71 -22.03 37.85
CA ASN A 6 31.43 -21.85 36.56
C ASN A 6 30.72 -22.68 35.45
N ASN A 7 29.80 -22.17 34.63
CA ASN A 7 29.74 -20.95 33.81
C ASN A 7 30.86 -20.88 32.75
N SER A 8 30.54 -21.40 31.56
CA SER A 8 31.27 -21.15 30.31
C SER A 8 30.23 -20.80 29.24
N LYS A 9 29.98 -19.50 29.18
CA LYS A 9 29.76 -18.66 27.99
C LYS A 9 29.06 -19.32 26.79
N GLU A 10 27.86 -18.84 26.54
CA GLU A 10 27.29 -18.67 25.21
C GLU A 10 28.35 -18.16 24.22
N GLU A 11 28.74 -19.02 23.30
CA GLU A 11 29.10 -18.60 21.95
C GLU A 11 27.84 -18.77 21.12
N VAL A 12 27.03 -17.71 21.06
CA VAL A 12 26.01 -17.59 20.02
C VAL A 12 26.78 -17.20 18.76
N GLU A 13 27.24 -18.20 18.01
CA GLU A 13 27.61 -18.02 16.61
C GLU A 13 26.34 -17.61 15.85
N ASP A 14 26.06 -16.31 15.77
CA ASP A 14 25.31 -15.79 14.63
C ASP A 14 26.32 -15.45 13.53
N HIS A 15 26.76 -16.51 12.85
CA HIS A 15 27.52 -16.40 11.62
C HIS A 15 26.72 -17.01 10.48
N CYS A 16 25.67 -16.32 10.06
CA CYS A 16 25.00 -16.61 8.81
C CYS A 16 25.77 -15.99 7.64
N ILE A 17 27.01 -16.43 7.41
CA ILE A 17 27.68 -16.21 6.12
C ILE A 17 27.86 -17.59 5.51
N SER A 18 26.92 -17.95 4.64
CA SER A 18 27.16 -19.07 3.73
C SER A 18 28.32 -18.68 2.81
N ALA A 19 29.28 -19.58 2.64
CA ALA A 19 30.54 -19.29 1.96
C ALA A 19 30.42 -19.04 0.43
N ASP A 20 29.18 -19.03 -0.10
CA ASP A 20 28.85 -18.84 -1.52
C ASP A 20 27.79 -17.73 -1.72
N GLU A 21 27.69 -16.76 -0.82
CA GLU A 21 26.79 -15.61 -1.03
C GLU A 21 27.48 -14.46 -1.77
N ASP A 22 26.92 -14.11 -2.94
CA ASP A 22 27.34 -12.92 -3.69
C ASP A 22 27.18 -11.66 -2.81
N GLU A 23 28.09 -10.69 -2.98
CA GLU A 23 28.12 -9.41 -2.26
C GLU A 23 26.74 -8.71 -2.24
N TYR A 24 25.99 -8.84 -3.33
CA TYR A 24 24.65 -8.30 -3.47
C TYR A 24 23.61 -8.95 -2.53
N SER A 25 23.71 -10.26 -2.30
CA SER A 25 22.83 -11.00 -1.38
C SER A 25 23.11 -10.60 0.06
N ILE A 26 24.39 -10.41 0.41
CA ILE A 26 24.81 -9.89 1.71
C ILE A 26 24.29 -8.47 1.92
N PHE A 27 24.38 -7.61 0.90
CA PHE A 27 23.85 -6.24 0.93
C PHE A 27 22.33 -6.22 1.15
N LYS A 28 21.57 -7.06 0.43
CA LYS A 28 20.12 -7.20 0.63
C LYS A 28 19.78 -7.63 2.06
N ARG A 29 20.49 -8.63 2.60
CA ARG A 29 20.29 -9.08 3.98
C ARG A 29 20.60 -7.95 4.96
N THR A 30 21.68 -7.21 4.72
CA THR A 30 22.08 -6.07 5.55
C THR A 30 20.98 -5.01 5.61
N ILE A 31 20.35 -4.68 4.48
CA ILE A 31 19.19 -3.78 4.43
C ILE A 31 17.98 -4.40 5.17
N ALA A 32 17.65 -5.66 4.88
CA ALA A 32 16.46 -6.32 5.41
C ALA A 32 16.50 -6.55 6.93
N CYS A 33 17.70 -6.72 7.50
CA CYS A 33 17.93 -6.90 8.94
C CYS A 33 18.13 -5.58 9.70
N HIS A 34 18.02 -4.43 9.01
CA HIS A 34 18.21 -3.12 9.59
C HIS A 34 17.06 -2.71 10.50
N ALA A 35 17.36 -2.03 11.62
CA ALA A 35 16.33 -1.60 12.58
C ALA A 35 15.25 -0.67 11.98
N LEU A 36 15.63 0.15 11.00
CA LEU A 36 14.73 1.06 10.29
C LEU A 36 13.99 0.42 9.10
N TYR A 37 14.33 -0.81 8.70
CA TYR A 37 13.70 -1.45 7.54
C TYR A 37 12.17 -1.61 7.67
N PRO A 38 11.62 -2.03 8.83
CA PRO A 38 10.17 -2.11 8.99
C PRO A 38 9.47 -0.74 8.80
N ILE A 39 10.08 0.34 9.33
CA ILE A 39 9.54 1.71 9.23
C ILE A 39 9.59 2.21 7.78
N LEU A 40 10.67 1.88 7.07
CA LEU A 40 10.80 2.19 5.64
C LEU A 40 9.70 1.53 4.83
N VAL A 41 9.47 0.23 5.05
CA VAL A 41 8.44 -0.50 4.30
C VAL A 41 7.05 0.01 4.66
N GLU A 42 6.76 0.26 5.93
CA GLU A 42 5.50 0.88 6.36
C GLU A 42 5.26 2.22 5.65
N SER A 43 6.26 3.10 5.63
CA SER A 43 6.19 4.39 4.94
C SER A 43 5.89 4.22 3.44
N HIS A 44 6.50 3.20 2.81
CA HIS A 44 6.31 2.89 1.41
C HIS A 44 4.90 2.37 1.13
N LEU A 45 4.42 1.42 1.94
CA LEU A 45 3.07 0.87 1.82
C LEU A 45 2.01 1.95 2.02
N ASN A 46 2.20 2.87 2.97
CA ASN A 46 1.29 3.99 3.18
C ASN A 46 1.20 4.91 1.95
N CYS A 47 2.31 5.15 1.24
CA CYS A 47 2.27 5.89 -0.02
C CYS A 47 1.52 5.12 -1.12
N LEU A 48 1.74 3.81 -1.22
CA LEU A 48 1.03 2.97 -2.19
C LEU A 48 -0.47 2.94 -1.93
N LYS A 49 -0.91 2.81 -0.67
CA LYS A 49 -2.33 2.86 -0.30
C LYS A 49 -2.98 4.17 -0.71
N LEU A 50 -2.28 5.30 -0.52
CA LEU A 50 -2.77 6.59 -0.99
C LEU A 50 -2.99 6.59 -2.51
N CYS A 51 -2.04 6.04 -3.28
CA CYS A 51 -2.07 6.08 -4.75
C CYS A 51 -3.01 5.06 -5.40
N LEU A 52 -3.09 3.85 -4.84
CA LEU A 52 -3.74 2.68 -5.44
C LEU A 52 -5.05 2.31 -4.72
N GLY A 53 -5.34 2.94 -3.58
CA GLY A 53 -6.41 2.53 -2.68
C GLY A 53 -6.05 1.28 -1.87
N ASP A 54 -7.02 0.78 -1.11
CA ASP A 54 -6.88 -0.43 -0.32
C ASP A 54 -6.84 -1.65 -1.25
N ASN A 55 -5.68 -2.31 -1.32
CA ASN A 55 -5.48 -3.54 -2.09
C ASN A 55 -4.99 -4.64 -1.13
N GLU A 56 -5.60 -5.82 -1.16
CA GLU A 56 -5.27 -6.94 -0.27
C GLU A 56 -3.79 -7.35 -0.35
N ASP A 57 -3.18 -7.20 -1.52
CA ASP A 57 -1.77 -7.48 -1.75
C ASP A 57 -0.85 -6.59 -0.90
N ILE A 58 -1.20 -5.32 -0.69
CA ILE A 58 -0.40 -4.36 0.08
C ILE A 58 -0.40 -4.72 1.57
N ASP A 59 -1.52 -5.20 2.09
CA ASP A 59 -1.64 -5.60 3.50
C ASP A 59 -0.93 -6.92 3.79
N SER A 60 -0.84 -7.83 2.83
CA SER A 60 -0.09 -9.09 2.98
C SER A 60 1.41 -8.85 3.24
N VAL A 61 2.01 -7.90 2.53
CA VAL A 61 3.44 -7.56 2.64
C VAL A 61 3.80 -7.01 4.03
N ALA A 62 2.89 -6.29 4.68
CA ALA A 62 3.13 -5.74 6.01
C ALA A 62 3.25 -6.83 7.09
N ALA A 63 2.53 -7.95 6.92
CA ALA A 63 2.49 -9.03 7.91
C ALA A 63 3.78 -9.86 7.94
N ASP A 64 4.47 -9.98 6.81
CA ASP A 64 5.66 -10.84 6.66
C ASP A 64 6.95 -10.21 7.23
N ILE A 65 6.95 -8.91 7.55
CA ILE A 65 8.16 -8.14 7.95
C ILE A 65 8.38 -8.21 9.47
N LYS A 66 8.05 -9.34 10.10
CA LYS A 66 8.17 -9.49 11.55
C LYS A 66 9.57 -9.99 11.97
N LEU A 67 10.41 -8.99 12.32
CA LEU A 67 11.46 -8.99 13.34
C LEU A 67 12.64 -9.98 13.21
N ASN A 68 13.65 -9.57 12.43
CA ASN A 68 15.05 -9.94 12.67
C ASN A 68 15.89 -8.66 12.65
N SER A 69 15.91 -7.90 13.74
CA SER A 69 16.73 -6.69 13.88
C SER A 69 18.05 -7.08 14.52
N SER A 70 19.11 -7.14 13.73
CA SER A 70 20.47 -7.38 14.23
C SER A 70 21.49 -6.96 13.18
N VAL A 71 21.69 -5.65 13.00
CA VAL A 71 22.91 -5.13 12.38
C VAL A 71 23.30 -3.83 13.07
N ALA A 72 24.56 -3.72 13.46
CA ALA A 72 25.14 -2.56 14.11
C ALA A 72 25.35 -1.39 13.12
N ASN A 73 24.88 -0.21 13.54
CA ASN A 73 25.22 1.16 13.14
C ASN A 73 26.11 1.28 11.88
N GLN A 74 25.48 1.36 10.71
CA GLN A 74 26.12 1.79 9.47
C GLN A 74 25.60 3.20 9.15
N PRO A 75 26.35 4.27 9.49
CA PRO A 75 25.81 5.63 9.47
C PRO A 75 25.29 6.06 8.09
N ASP A 76 25.93 5.61 7.02
CA ASP A 76 25.49 5.88 5.65
C ASP A 76 24.16 5.17 5.32
N LEU A 77 23.97 3.94 5.83
CA LEU A 77 22.74 3.20 5.66
C LEU A 77 21.63 3.79 6.53
N ASP A 78 21.94 4.19 7.77
CA ASP A 78 21.00 4.91 8.65
C ASP A 78 20.48 6.17 7.96
N GLN A 79 21.39 7.00 7.45
CA GLN A 79 21.04 8.22 6.72
C GLN A 79 20.19 7.92 5.48
N PHE A 80 20.52 6.86 4.72
CA PHE A 80 19.71 6.44 3.58
C PHE A 80 18.29 6.03 4.00
N MET A 81 18.16 5.19 5.03
CA MET A 81 16.86 4.70 5.51
C MET A 81 16.00 5.88 5.98
N GLU A 82 16.56 6.82 6.74
CA GLU A 82 15.87 8.02 7.21
C GLU A 82 15.48 8.95 6.05
N ALA A 83 16.39 9.24 5.13
CA ALA A 83 16.12 10.11 4.00
C ALA A 83 15.03 9.53 3.09
N TYR A 84 15.01 8.20 2.91
CA TYR A 84 13.98 7.51 2.16
C TYR A 84 12.60 7.64 2.83
N CYS A 85 12.51 7.33 4.13
CA CYS A 85 11.27 7.49 4.90
C CYS A 85 10.76 8.95 4.85
N MET A 86 11.66 9.91 5.06
CA MET A 86 11.31 11.34 5.04
C MET A 86 10.80 11.78 3.66
N THR A 87 11.42 11.30 2.58
CA THR A 87 11.00 11.63 1.22
C THR A 87 9.62 11.05 0.90
N LEU A 88 9.36 9.80 1.31
CA LEU A 88 8.04 9.18 1.16
C LEU A 88 6.95 9.92 1.94
N ASN A 89 7.22 10.32 3.19
CA ASN A 89 6.25 11.08 3.97
C ASN A 89 5.92 12.43 3.33
N LYS A 90 6.95 13.15 2.83
CA LYS A 90 6.74 14.41 2.09
C LYS A 90 5.93 14.20 0.81
N LEU A 91 6.18 13.11 0.08
CA LEU A 91 5.39 12.76 -1.09
C LEU A 91 3.93 12.51 -0.73
N ARG A 92 3.68 11.70 0.31
CA ARG A 92 2.32 11.42 0.81
C ARG A 92 1.59 12.71 1.19
N GLU A 93 2.21 13.56 2.01
CA GLU A 93 1.64 14.84 2.45
C GLU A 93 1.31 15.75 1.26
N ALA A 94 2.19 15.81 0.25
CA ALA A 94 1.96 16.62 -0.96
C ALA A 94 0.85 16.06 -1.87
N MET A 95 0.54 14.76 -1.78
CA MET A 95 -0.47 14.11 -2.61
C MET A 95 -1.85 14.02 -1.94
N GLU A 96 -1.89 13.96 -0.61
CA GLU A 96 -3.11 13.69 0.15
C GLU A 96 -4.18 14.77 -0.07
N GLU A 97 -3.82 16.06 0.10
CA GLU A 97 -4.77 17.16 -0.10
C GLU A 97 -5.32 17.21 -1.54
N PRO A 98 -4.50 17.26 -2.61
CA PRO A 98 -5.01 17.28 -3.99
C PRO A 98 -5.91 16.11 -4.34
N GLN A 99 -5.63 14.92 -3.78
CA GLN A 99 -6.46 13.74 -4.01
C GLN A 99 -7.82 13.87 -3.32
N GLN A 100 -7.87 14.33 -2.07
CA GLN A 100 -9.13 14.55 -1.36
C GLN A 100 -9.96 15.66 -2.02
N GLU A 101 -9.32 16.75 -2.44
CA GLU A 101 -9.98 17.83 -3.18
C GLU A 101 -10.60 17.33 -4.49
N SER A 102 -9.86 16.51 -5.24
CA SER A 102 -10.35 15.91 -6.48
C SER A 102 -11.55 15.00 -6.24
N ILE A 103 -11.50 14.14 -5.22
CA ILE A 103 -12.61 13.26 -4.83
C ILE A 103 -13.83 14.09 -4.42
N ALA A 104 -13.63 15.14 -3.62
CA ALA A 104 -14.71 16.02 -3.17
C ALA A 104 -15.36 16.76 -4.36
N PHE A 105 -14.54 17.29 -5.27
CA PHE A 105 -15.00 17.93 -6.49
C PHE A 105 -15.87 16.98 -7.34
N ILE A 106 -15.38 15.77 -7.60
CA ILE A 106 -16.11 14.75 -8.38
C ILE A 106 -17.43 14.40 -7.70
N LYS A 107 -17.43 14.13 -6.39
CA LYS A 107 -18.66 13.84 -5.61
C LYS A 107 -19.68 14.97 -5.69
N ASN A 108 -19.23 16.21 -5.54
CA ASN A 108 -20.08 17.39 -5.63
C ASN A 108 -20.71 17.53 -7.02
N MET A 109 -19.94 17.31 -8.09
CA MET A 109 -20.45 17.34 -9.47
C MET A 109 -21.46 16.21 -9.73
N HIS A 110 -21.19 15.00 -9.24
CA HIS A 110 -22.15 13.90 -9.32
C HIS A 110 -23.47 14.22 -8.61
N SER A 111 -23.43 14.85 -7.43
CA SER A 111 -24.63 15.28 -6.71
C SER A 111 -25.46 16.28 -7.52
N GLN A 112 -24.82 17.31 -8.06
CA GLN A 112 -25.51 18.32 -8.88
C GLN A 112 -26.14 17.70 -10.13
N LEU A 113 -25.45 16.77 -10.79
CA LEU A 113 -25.99 16.08 -11.96
C LEU A 113 -27.16 15.16 -11.59
N ALA A 114 -27.09 14.45 -10.47
CA ALA A 114 -28.19 13.61 -9.99
C ALA A 114 -29.45 14.42 -9.69
N GLU A 115 -29.30 15.58 -9.01
CA GLU A 115 -30.40 16.51 -8.75
C GLU A 115 -31.05 16.99 -10.05
N LEU A 116 -30.26 17.38 -11.06
CA LEU A 116 -30.78 17.81 -12.37
C LEU A 116 -31.54 16.70 -13.10
N MET A 117 -31.15 15.45 -12.92
CA MET A 117 -31.82 14.29 -13.53
C MET A 117 -33.08 13.87 -12.76
N GLU A 118 -33.12 14.10 -11.44
CA GLU A 118 -34.28 13.81 -10.60
C GLU A 118 -35.33 14.92 -10.61
N ILE A 119 -34.98 16.16 -10.97
CA ILE A 119 -35.98 17.20 -11.26
C ILE A 119 -36.78 16.71 -12.47
N PRO A 120 -38.07 16.31 -12.32
CA PRO A 120 -38.88 16.03 -13.48
C PRO A 120 -38.93 17.31 -14.29
N SER A 121 -38.68 17.20 -15.60
CA SER A 121 -38.81 18.30 -16.56
C SER A 121 -40.23 18.85 -16.52
N SER A 122 -40.50 19.71 -15.54
CA SER A 122 -41.77 20.38 -15.29
C SER A 122 -41.60 21.85 -15.64
N THR A 123 -41.21 22.07 -16.89
CA THR A 123 -41.72 23.19 -17.67
C THR A 123 -42.45 22.58 -18.85
N ALA A 124 -43.77 22.58 -18.72
CA ALA A 124 -44.71 22.03 -19.67
C ALA A 124 -44.45 22.53 -21.10
N LEU A 125 -44.19 21.60 -22.02
CA LEU A 125 -44.85 21.55 -23.33
C LEU A 125 -45.03 20.07 -23.73
N SER A 126 -46.30 19.66 -23.68
CA SER A 126 -46.91 18.52 -24.40
C SER A 126 -46.39 17.11 -24.11
N GLN A 127 -47.22 16.42 -23.31
CA GLN A 127 -47.51 14.98 -23.33
C GLN A 127 -47.11 14.24 -24.62
N GLU A 128 -46.13 13.32 -24.54
CA GLU A 128 -46.25 11.97 -25.10
C GLU A 128 -45.24 11.01 -24.45
N VAL A 129 -45.74 9.83 -24.10
CA VAL A 129 -45.05 8.78 -23.34
C VAL A 129 -44.09 8.02 -24.24
N ILE A 130 -42.83 7.86 -23.83
CA ILE A 130 -41.92 6.88 -24.46
C ILE A 130 -41.32 5.99 -23.37
N ASP A 131 -41.87 4.77 -23.26
CA ASP A 131 -41.35 3.67 -22.46
C ASP A 131 -40.01 3.15 -23.02
N ILE A 132 -38.89 3.42 -22.34
CA ILE A 132 -37.56 2.87 -22.68
C ILE A 132 -37.31 1.58 -21.87
N LYS A 133 -38.19 0.59 -22.01
CA LYS A 133 -37.99 -0.77 -21.44
C LYS A 133 -37.72 -1.87 -22.47
N HIS A 134 -37.57 -1.54 -23.76
CA HIS A 134 -37.47 -2.57 -24.81
C HIS A 134 -36.11 -2.71 -25.51
N ILE A 135 -35.03 -2.00 -25.10
CA ILE A 135 -33.79 -1.97 -25.92
C ILE A 135 -32.66 -2.90 -25.42
N SER A 136 -32.79 -3.59 -24.28
CA SER A 136 -31.75 -4.58 -23.89
C SER A 136 -32.35 -5.92 -23.49
N GLY A 137 -32.45 -6.83 -24.46
CA GLY A 137 -32.87 -8.20 -24.19
C GLY A 137 -33.14 -9.04 -25.43
N SER A 138 -32.31 -8.96 -26.48
CA SER A 138 -32.33 -9.95 -27.57
C SER A 138 -31.05 -9.89 -28.38
N ILE A 139 -29.94 -10.39 -27.83
CA ILE A 139 -28.81 -10.88 -28.64
C ILE A 139 -28.27 -12.16 -27.97
N ASP A 140 -28.41 -13.25 -28.72
CA ASP A 140 -27.71 -14.54 -28.69
C ASP A 140 -28.06 -15.61 -27.63
N LYS A 141 -29.14 -16.36 -27.92
CA LYS A 141 -29.15 -17.82 -27.74
C LYS A 141 -29.90 -18.51 -28.89
N GLU A 142 -29.23 -18.79 -30.00
CA GLU A 142 -29.40 -20.05 -30.75
C GLU A 142 -28.44 -20.14 -31.94
N LYS A 143 -27.40 -20.97 -31.80
CA LYS A 143 -26.92 -21.79 -32.91
C LYS A 143 -26.77 -23.21 -32.38
N LYS A 144 -27.86 -23.97 -32.52
CA LYS A 144 -27.87 -25.42 -32.50
C LYS A 144 -27.60 -25.89 -33.93
N ASN A 145 -26.49 -26.60 -34.14
CA ASN A 145 -26.48 -27.86 -34.89
C ASN A 145 -25.22 -28.64 -34.59
#